data_AF-A0A1G7M5D2-F1
#
_entry.id   AF-A0A1G7M5D2-F1
#
_cell.length_a   1.000
_cell.length_b   1.000
_cell.length_c   1.000
_cell.angle_alpha   90.00
_cell.angle_beta   90.00
_cell.angle_gamma   90.00
#
_symmetry.space_group_name_H-M   'P 1'
#
loop_
_entity.id
_entity.type
_entity.pdbx_description
1 polymer ?
#
loop_
_entity_poly.entity_id
_entity_poly.type
_entity_poly.pdbx_seq_one_letter_code
_entity_poly.pdbx_strand_id
1 'polypeptide(L)'
;MSTSTTEKPKSAGAGVAGKASSVLVRVGKAVGGVVGVLYQAGRDTIDTVIRNIIPFMAFVSVIVGIVNYTGLGNALANVVAPLASSLIGLLAICIFCAIPVLSPVLGPGAVIAQVVGVLLGTRIGAGDIPPQYALPALFAINPQVGCDFIPVGLALGEAEPETVEAGVPAVLFSRLVTGPIAVVIAYFASFGLYSSN
;
A
#
# COMPACT_ATOMS: atom_id res chain seq x y z
N MET A 1 -41.64 -69.40 44.71
CA MET A 1 -41.64 -68.02 45.26
C MET A 1 -40.18 -67.61 45.44
N SER A 2 -39.64 -66.53 44.89
CA SER A 2 -40.24 -65.38 44.23
C SER A 2 -39.21 -64.81 43.25
N THR A 3 -39.69 -64.42 42.07
CA THR A 3 -39.00 -63.62 41.06
C THR A 3 -38.70 -62.22 41.59
N SER A 4 -37.48 -61.69 41.39
CA SER A 4 -37.29 -60.24 41.29
C SER A 4 -36.24 -59.92 40.21
N THR A 5 -36.75 -59.56 39.05
CA THR A 5 -36.06 -58.86 37.98
C THR A 5 -35.76 -57.42 38.41
N THR A 6 -34.50 -57.05 38.54
CA THR A 6 -34.06 -55.65 38.59
C THR A 6 -33.66 -55.19 37.19
N GLU A 7 -34.58 -54.49 36.52
CA GLU A 7 -34.32 -53.75 35.28
C GLU A 7 -33.32 -52.60 35.53
N LYS A 8 -32.30 -52.50 34.67
CA LYS A 8 -31.49 -51.28 34.54
C LYS A 8 -32.30 -50.21 33.79
N PRO A 9 -32.39 -48.96 34.27
CA PRO A 9 -33.02 -47.91 33.49
C PRO A 9 -32.14 -47.58 32.28
N LYS A 10 -32.69 -47.82 31.09
CA LYS A 10 -32.13 -47.46 29.79
C LYS A 10 -32.17 -45.93 29.67
N SER A 11 -31.01 -45.29 29.78
CA SER A 11 -30.83 -43.86 29.48
C SER A 11 -31.08 -43.60 28.00
N ALA A 12 -32.33 -43.35 27.65
CA ALA A 12 -32.77 -42.88 26.34
C ALA A 12 -33.06 -41.38 26.42
N GLY A 13 -32.00 -40.56 26.43
CA GLY A 13 -32.13 -39.10 26.45
C GLY A 13 -30.93 -38.31 25.91
N ALA A 14 -29.83 -38.97 25.55
CA ALA A 14 -28.55 -38.30 25.24
C ALA A 14 -28.40 -37.83 23.77
N GLY A 15 -29.30 -38.21 22.86
CA GLY A 15 -29.07 -38.08 21.41
C GLY A 15 -29.23 -36.68 20.82
N VAL A 16 -30.10 -35.84 21.39
CA VAL A 16 -30.44 -34.51 20.83
C VAL A 16 -29.69 -33.38 21.58
N ALA A 17 -29.62 -33.45 22.90
CA ALA A 17 -28.86 -32.50 23.72
C ALA A 17 -27.34 -32.58 23.46
N GLY A 18 -26.80 -33.78 23.23
CA GLY A 18 -25.38 -33.96 22.88
C GLY A 18 -25.02 -33.41 21.50
N LYS A 19 -25.93 -33.52 20.51
CA LYS A 19 -25.73 -32.96 19.17
C LYS A 19 -25.80 -31.43 19.17
N ALA A 20 -26.78 -30.83 19.85
CA ALA A 20 -26.88 -29.38 19.99
C ALA A 20 -25.65 -28.78 20.70
N SER A 21 -25.18 -29.45 21.76
CA SER A 21 -23.94 -29.08 22.47
C SER A 21 -22.71 -29.16 21.55
N SER A 22 -22.60 -30.22 20.72
CA SER A 22 -21.48 -30.37 19.78
C SER A 22 -21.44 -29.28 18.68
N VAL A 23 -22.61 -28.84 18.21
CA VAL A 23 -22.73 -27.79 17.19
C VAL A 23 -22.38 -26.43 17.80
N LEU A 24 -22.88 -26.11 18.99
CA LEU A 24 -22.54 -24.89 19.73
C LEU A 24 -21.04 -24.80 20.03
N VAL A 25 -20.42 -25.89 20.46
CA VAL A 25 -18.97 -25.95 20.70
C VAL A 25 -18.19 -25.74 19.40
N ARG A 26 -18.65 -26.30 18.27
CA ARG A 26 -17.99 -26.14 16.97
C ARG A 26 -18.11 -24.71 16.45
N VAL A 27 -19.28 -24.08 16.62
CA VAL A 27 -19.49 -22.66 16.29
C VAL A 27 -18.65 -21.76 17.18
N GLY A 28 -18.62 -22.00 18.49
CA GLY A 28 -17.79 -21.23 19.43
C GLY A 28 -16.30 -21.30 19.10
N LYS A 29 -15.79 -22.49 18.74
CA LYS A 29 -14.39 -22.64 18.28
C LYS A 29 -14.12 -21.93 16.96
N ALA A 30 -15.05 -22.00 16.00
CA ALA A 30 -14.90 -21.34 14.72
C ALA A 30 -14.91 -19.81 14.85
N VAL A 31 -15.87 -19.26 15.61
CA VAL A 31 -15.96 -17.82 15.90
C VAL A 31 -14.74 -17.37 16.69
N GLY A 32 -14.34 -18.12 17.72
CA GLY A 32 -13.13 -17.82 18.51
C GLY A 32 -11.86 -17.82 17.66
N GLY A 33 -11.75 -18.72 16.69
CA GLY A 33 -10.64 -18.77 15.73
C GLY A 33 -10.59 -17.52 14.85
N VAL A 34 -11.71 -17.14 14.23
CA VAL A 34 -11.80 -15.94 13.38
C VAL A 34 -11.51 -14.67 14.18
N VAL A 35 -12.13 -14.52 15.36
CA VAL A 35 -11.90 -13.37 16.25
C VAL A 35 -10.44 -13.31 16.71
N GLY A 36 -9.84 -14.46 17.02
CA GLY A 36 -8.43 -14.55 17.40
C GLY A 36 -7.50 -14.07 16.29
N VAL A 37 -7.73 -14.51 15.04
CA VAL A 37 -6.95 -14.07 13.88
C VAL A 37 -7.10 -12.56 13.65
N LEU A 38 -8.33 -12.03 13.66
CA LEU A 38 -8.57 -10.59 13.49
C LEU A 38 -7.90 -9.77 14.59
N TYR A 39 -7.95 -10.24 15.83
CA TYR A 39 -7.37 -9.53 16.97
C TYR A 39 -5.83 -9.54 16.95
N GLN A 40 -5.22 -10.66 16.54
CA GLN A 40 -3.77 -10.72 16.36
C GLN A 40 -3.31 -9.87 15.17
N ALA A 41 -3.99 -9.96 14.02
CA ALA A 41 -3.69 -9.11 12.87
C ALA A 41 -3.77 -7.62 13.24
N GLY A 42 -4.75 -7.22 14.06
CA GLY A 42 -4.84 -5.86 14.60
C GLY A 42 -3.64 -5.47 15.47
N ARG A 43 -3.16 -6.36 16.34
CA ARG A 43 -1.98 -6.13 17.18
C ARG A 43 -0.70 -6.01 16.36
N ASP A 44 -0.48 -6.93 15.43
CA ASP A 44 0.69 -6.93 14.55
C ASP A 44 0.72 -5.67 13.67
N THR A 45 -0.46 -5.23 13.21
CA THR A 45 -0.60 -3.97 12.45
C THR A 45 -0.22 -2.78 13.32
N ILE A 46 -0.75 -2.67 14.55
CA ILE A 46 -0.42 -1.56 15.45
C ILE A 46 1.08 -1.54 15.76
N ASP A 47 1.67 -2.71 16.05
CA ASP A 47 3.10 -2.80 16.34
C ASP A 47 3.94 -2.35 15.13
N THR A 48 3.58 -2.81 13.93
CA THR A 48 4.23 -2.40 12.68
C THR A 48 4.11 -0.89 12.43
N VAL A 49 2.92 -0.31 12.64
CA VAL A 49 2.68 1.12 12.45
C VAL A 49 3.53 1.94 13.42
N ILE A 50 3.52 1.59 14.71
CA ILE A 50 4.20 2.34 15.75
C ILE A 50 5.72 2.21 15.64
N ARG A 51 6.23 1.00 15.39
CA ARG A 51 7.67 0.73 15.43
C ARG A 51 8.40 1.01 14.12
N ASN A 52 7.70 0.93 12.98
CA ASN A 52 8.35 1.02 11.66
C ASN A 52 7.81 2.20 10.85
N ILE A 53 6.49 2.28 10.64
CA ILE A 53 5.89 3.26 9.72
C ILE A 53 6.02 4.68 10.26
N ILE A 54 5.61 4.94 11.51
CA ILE A 54 5.67 6.29 12.11
C ILE A 54 7.13 6.81 12.17
N PRO A 55 8.13 6.05 12.63
CA PRO A 55 9.53 6.48 12.60
C PRO A 55 10.04 6.80 11.19
N PHE A 56 9.69 5.99 10.19
CA PHE A 56 10.05 6.28 8.80
C PHE A 56 9.39 7.57 8.28
N MET A 57 8.10 7.77 8.56
CA MET A 57 7.39 9.00 8.20
C MET A 57 8.00 10.24 8.87
N ALA A 58 8.44 10.13 10.13
CA ALA A 58 9.12 11.21 10.82
C ALA A 58 10.46 11.56 10.15
N PHE A 59 11.25 10.54 9.78
CA PHE A 59 12.49 10.73 9.01
C PHE A 59 12.24 11.42 7.66
N VAL A 60 11.25 10.96 6.89
CA VAL A 60 10.87 11.58 5.60
C VAL A 60 10.42 13.03 5.80
N SER A 61 9.67 13.32 6.87
CA SER A 61 9.21 14.67 7.19
C SER A 61 10.37 15.64 7.45
N VAL A 62 11.44 15.19 8.09
CA VAL A 62 12.65 15.99 8.28
C VAL A 62 13.32 16.32 6.95
N ILE A 63 13.46 15.33 6.05
CA ILE A 63 14.02 15.56 4.71
C ILE A 63 13.18 16.59 3.95
N VAL A 64 11.85 16.44 3.94
CA VAL A 64 10.95 17.41 3.29
C VAL A 64 11.11 18.80 3.90
N GLY A 65 11.21 18.90 5.23
CA GLY A 65 11.48 20.16 5.93
C GLY A 65 12.77 20.83 5.46
N ILE A 66 13.87 20.07 5.36
CA ILE A 66 15.17 20.57 4.86
C ILE A 66 15.06 21.01 3.39
N VAL A 67 14.44 20.21 2.53
CA VAL A 67 14.28 20.53 1.09
C VAL A 67 13.48 21.82 0.88
N ASN A 68 12.44 22.03 1.69
CA ASN A 68 11.63 23.25 1.64
C ASN A 68 12.41 24.45 2.19
N TYR A 69 13.09 24.30 3.33
CA TYR A 69 13.84 25.39 3.96
C TYR A 69 15.05 25.85 3.12
N THR A 70 15.76 24.92 2.49
CA THR A 70 16.95 25.20 1.67
C THR A 70 16.62 25.81 0.30
N GLY A 71 15.35 25.81 -0.12
CA GLY A 71 14.95 26.26 -1.45
C GLY A 71 15.32 25.29 -2.59
N LEU A 72 15.87 24.12 -2.27
CA LEU A 72 16.12 23.06 -3.26
C LEU A 72 14.81 22.61 -3.93
N GLY A 73 13.71 22.60 -3.16
CA GLY A 73 12.36 22.38 -3.69
C GLY A 73 11.98 23.38 -4.78
N ASN A 74 12.36 24.66 -4.65
CA ASN A 74 12.07 25.69 -5.65
C ASN A 74 12.88 25.50 -6.94
N ALA A 75 14.14 25.07 -6.83
CA ALA A 75 14.98 24.76 -7.99
C ALA A 75 14.40 23.58 -8.79
N LEU A 76 13.98 22.51 -8.09
CA LEU A 76 13.29 21.38 -8.70
C LEU A 76 11.93 21.79 -9.28
N ALA A 77 11.18 22.65 -8.59
CA ALA A 77 9.88 23.13 -9.06
C ALA A 77 9.98 23.87 -10.40
N ASN A 78 11.03 24.66 -10.61
CA ASN A 78 11.21 25.40 -11.87
C ASN A 78 11.49 24.48 -13.07
N VAL A 79 12.03 23.28 -12.83
CA VAL A 79 12.24 22.26 -13.87
C VAL A 79 10.99 21.39 -14.05
N VAL A 80 10.33 21.03 -12.96
CA VAL A 80 9.25 20.03 -12.96
C VAL A 80 7.88 20.63 -13.27
N ALA A 81 7.58 21.85 -12.82
CA ALA A 81 6.29 22.51 -13.07
C ALA A 81 5.92 22.61 -14.57
N PRO A 82 6.82 23.00 -15.50
CA PRO A 82 6.48 23.03 -16.92
C PRO A 82 6.29 21.63 -17.53
N LEU A 83 6.91 20.59 -16.96
CA LEU A 83 6.67 19.19 -17.37
C LEU A 83 5.31 18.70 -16.86
N ALA A 84 4.94 19.09 -15.65
CA ALA A 84 3.75 18.58 -14.98
C ALA A 84 2.42 19.17 -15.49
N SER A 85 2.47 20.19 -16.34
CA SER A 85 1.29 20.83 -16.95
C SER A 85 0.93 20.27 -18.33
N SER A 86 1.54 19.15 -18.74
CA SER A 86 1.25 18.48 -20.00
C SER A 86 1.32 16.96 -19.86
N LEU A 87 0.55 16.24 -20.67
CA LEU A 87 0.58 14.77 -20.69
C LEU A 87 2.00 14.25 -21.01
N ILE A 88 2.66 14.83 -22.01
CA ILE A 88 4.02 14.41 -22.42
C ILE A 88 5.02 14.61 -21.29
N GLY A 89 4.97 15.74 -20.59
CA GLY A 89 5.88 15.98 -19.47
C GLY A 89 5.58 15.09 -18.26
N LEU A 90 4.31 14.75 -18.00
CA LEU A 90 3.95 13.75 -16.98
C LEU A 90 4.46 12.35 -17.35
N LEU A 91 4.45 11.97 -18.63
CA LEU A 91 5.07 10.72 -19.08
C LEU A 91 6.60 10.74 -18.92
N ALA A 92 7.25 11.88 -19.16
CA ALA A 92 8.68 12.03 -18.92
C ALA A 92 9.04 11.90 -17.43
N ILE A 93 8.27 12.55 -16.55
CA ILE A 93 8.40 12.40 -15.10
C ILE A 93 8.20 10.92 -14.70
N CYS A 94 7.20 10.26 -15.28
CA CYS A 94 6.91 8.85 -15.03
C CYS A 94 8.06 7.93 -15.39
N ILE A 95 8.66 8.11 -16.56
CA ILE A 95 9.80 7.31 -16.99
C ILE A 95 10.99 7.56 -16.07
N PHE A 96 11.25 8.82 -15.72
CA PHE A 96 12.31 9.18 -14.79
C PHE A 96 12.13 8.51 -13.41
N CYS A 97 10.93 8.62 -12.82
CA CYS A 97 10.57 7.96 -11.56
C CYS A 97 10.47 6.43 -11.65
N ALA A 98 10.51 5.84 -12.84
CA ALA A 98 10.51 4.40 -13.03
C ALA A 98 11.93 3.83 -13.24
N ILE A 99 12.97 4.68 -13.31
CA ILE A 99 14.35 4.21 -13.52
C ILE A 99 14.79 3.37 -12.31
N PRO A 100 15.06 2.07 -12.49
CA PRO A 100 15.35 1.15 -11.38
C PRO A 100 16.55 1.55 -10.52
N VAL A 101 17.51 2.26 -11.10
CA VAL A 101 18.80 2.63 -10.49
C VAL A 101 18.70 3.88 -9.62
N LEU A 102 17.64 4.68 -9.75
CA LEU A 102 17.48 5.87 -8.90
C LEU A 102 17.13 5.49 -7.45
N SER A 103 16.45 4.36 -7.26
CA SER A 103 16.01 3.87 -5.95
C SER A 103 17.17 3.57 -4.96
N PRO A 104 18.24 2.83 -5.35
CA PRO A 104 19.30 2.47 -4.40
C PRO A 104 20.35 3.56 -4.22
N VAL A 105 20.53 4.44 -5.22
CA VAL A 105 21.60 5.46 -5.24
C VAL A 105 21.23 6.71 -4.43
N LEU A 106 19.94 7.03 -4.31
CA LEU A 106 19.47 8.31 -3.78
C LEU A 106 19.09 8.30 -2.28
N GLY A 107 19.38 7.23 -1.55
CA GLY A 107 18.73 6.98 -0.26
C GLY A 107 17.27 6.58 -0.48
N PRO A 108 16.37 6.56 0.54
CA PRO A 108 15.00 6.07 0.37
C PRO A 108 14.35 6.77 -0.84
N GLY A 109 14.20 6.04 -1.96
CA GLY A 109 13.86 6.60 -3.27
C GLY A 109 12.53 7.36 -3.29
N ALA A 110 11.72 7.15 -2.26
CA ALA A 110 10.53 7.91 -1.94
C ALA A 110 10.82 9.42 -1.90
N VAL A 111 12.04 9.87 -1.62
CA VAL A 111 12.38 11.30 -1.53
C VAL A 111 12.11 12.04 -2.84
N ILE A 112 12.46 11.52 -4.03
CA ILE A 112 12.19 12.23 -5.29
C ILE A 112 10.68 12.29 -5.54
N ALA A 113 10.01 11.14 -5.51
CA ALA A 113 8.56 11.07 -5.75
C ALA A 113 7.80 11.92 -4.73
N GLN A 114 8.25 11.94 -3.47
CA GLN A 114 7.68 12.74 -2.39
C GLN A 114 7.92 14.24 -2.61
N VAL A 115 9.14 14.66 -2.94
CA VAL A 115 9.45 16.07 -3.20
C VAL A 115 8.68 16.55 -4.42
N VAL A 116 8.72 15.81 -5.52
CA VAL A 116 7.96 16.13 -6.74
C VAL A 116 6.46 16.14 -6.46
N GLY A 117 5.93 15.16 -5.73
CA GLY A 117 4.52 15.08 -5.37
C GLY A 117 4.05 16.22 -4.48
N VAL A 118 4.83 16.62 -3.47
CA VAL A 118 4.54 17.79 -2.62
C VAL A 118 4.56 19.08 -3.46
N LEU A 119 5.54 19.23 -4.35
CA LEU A 119 5.61 20.40 -5.24
C LEU A 119 4.42 20.45 -6.20
N LEU A 120 4.06 19.33 -6.84
CA LEU A 120 2.88 19.27 -7.70
C LEU A 120 1.60 19.56 -6.93
N GLY A 121 1.42 18.95 -5.77
CA GLY A 121 0.25 19.17 -4.92
C GLY A 121 0.10 20.63 -4.48
N THR A 122 1.20 21.26 -4.06
CA THR A 122 1.19 22.68 -3.66
C THR A 122 0.92 23.62 -4.84
N ARG A 123 1.50 23.35 -6.02
CA ARG A 123 1.27 24.14 -7.25
C ARG A 123 -0.14 23.99 -7.80
N ILE A 124 -0.72 22.79 -7.74
CA ILE A 124 -2.13 22.56 -8.05
C ILE A 124 -3.02 23.32 -7.05
N GLY A 125 -2.71 23.22 -5.76
CA GLY A 125 -3.46 23.93 -4.70
C GLY A 125 -3.38 25.46 -4.82
N ALA A 126 -2.27 25.99 -5.34
CA ALA A 126 -2.07 27.42 -5.60
C ALA A 126 -2.74 27.91 -6.92
N GLY A 127 -3.20 26.98 -7.78
CA GLY A 127 -3.80 27.31 -9.09
C GLY A 127 -2.81 27.47 -10.25
N ASP A 128 -1.52 27.24 -10.03
CA ASP A 128 -0.48 27.31 -11.07
C ASP A 128 -0.60 26.15 -12.09
N ILE A 129 -1.10 24.99 -11.64
CA ILE A 129 -1.33 23.81 -12.47
C ILE A 129 -2.83 23.49 -12.46
N PRO A 130 -3.48 23.30 -13.63
CA PRO A 130 -4.89 22.94 -13.69
C PRO A 130 -5.20 21.66 -12.89
N PRO A 131 -6.24 21.65 -12.03
CA PRO A 131 -6.58 20.51 -11.16
C PRO A 131 -6.79 19.17 -11.89
N GLN A 132 -7.20 19.21 -13.17
CA GLN A 132 -7.32 18.03 -14.03
C GLN A 132 -6.02 17.20 -14.13
N TYR A 133 -4.85 17.81 -13.89
CA TYR A 133 -3.58 17.10 -13.90
C TYR A 133 -3.27 16.37 -12.59
N ALA A 134 -4.07 16.52 -11.53
CA ALA A 134 -3.81 15.89 -10.23
C ALA A 134 -3.76 14.35 -10.31
N LEU A 135 -4.73 13.74 -10.98
CA LEU A 135 -4.79 12.27 -11.13
C LEU A 135 -3.62 11.74 -11.98
N PRO A 136 -3.35 12.22 -13.21
CA PRO A 136 -2.21 11.72 -13.98
C PRO A 136 -0.87 12.06 -13.32
N ALA A 137 -0.76 13.17 -12.58
CA ALA A 137 0.43 13.50 -11.80
C ALA A 137 0.70 12.50 -10.68
N LEU A 138 -0.34 12.07 -9.96
CA LEU A 138 -0.23 11.01 -8.95
C LEU A 138 0.38 9.75 -9.57
N PHE A 139 -0.12 9.33 -10.73
CA PHE A 139 0.40 8.14 -11.42
C PHE A 139 1.77 8.37 -12.05
N ALA A 140 2.18 9.61 -12.33
CA ALA A 140 3.50 9.92 -12.87
C ALA A 140 4.61 9.76 -11.81
N ILE A 141 4.34 10.02 -10.54
CA ILE A 141 5.35 9.88 -9.46
C ILE A 141 5.33 8.49 -8.81
N ASN A 142 4.22 7.75 -8.96
CA ASN A 142 3.99 6.47 -8.26
C ASN A 142 4.85 5.26 -8.71
N PRO A 143 5.40 5.15 -9.94
CA PRO A 143 6.18 3.97 -10.33
C PRO A 143 7.34 3.69 -9.38
N GLN A 144 7.92 4.77 -8.82
CA GLN A 144 9.01 4.74 -7.85
C GLN A 144 8.68 3.92 -6.60
N VAL A 145 7.42 3.90 -6.14
CA VAL A 145 6.98 3.11 -4.97
C VAL A 145 7.24 1.62 -5.21
N GLY A 146 6.94 1.13 -6.41
CA GLY A 146 7.24 -0.25 -6.78
C GLY A 146 8.75 -0.52 -6.84
N CYS A 147 9.53 0.49 -7.25
CA CYS A 147 10.97 0.35 -7.34
C CYS A 147 11.65 0.30 -5.97
N ASP A 148 11.19 1.08 -5.02
CA ASP A 148 11.81 1.22 -3.70
C ASP A 148 11.37 0.14 -2.71
N PHE A 149 10.07 -0.18 -2.72
CA PHE A 149 9.48 -1.02 -1.68
C PHE A 149 9.45 -2.50 -2.02
N ILE A 150 9.65 -2.90 -3.28
CA ILE A 150 9.69 -4.34 -3.62
C ILE A 150 10.92 -5.03 -3.04
N PRO A 151 12.16 -4.50 -3.19
CA PRO A 151 13.33 -5.12 -2.57
C PRO A 151 13.20 -5.19 -1.05
N VAL A 152 12.74 -4.09 -0.42
CA VAL A 152 12.56 -4.01 1.04
C VAL A 152 11.45 -4.94 1.50
N GLY A 153 10.31 -4.97 0.82
CA GLY A 153 9.16 -5.79 1.17
C GLY A 153 9.45 -7.28 1.05
N LEU A 154 10.18 -7.69 0.01
CA LEU A 154 10.63 -9.08 -0.14
C LEU A 154 11.65 -9.46 0.94
N ALA A 155 12.56 -8.56 1.30
CA ALA A 155 13.52 -8.79 2.38
C ALA A 155 12.85 -8.90 3.77
N LEU A 156 11.92 -7.99 4.09
CA LEU A 156 11.14 -8.01 5.34
C LEU A 156 10.20 -9.20 5.41
N GLY A 157 9.72 -9.68 4.27
CA GLY A 157 8.91 -10.89 4.15
C GLY A 157 9.71 -12.19 4.18
N GLU A 158 11.02 -12.13 4.44
CA GLU A 158 11.93 -13.29 4.45
C GLU A 158 11.79 -14.16 3.20
N ALA A 159 11.62 -13.52 2.03
CA ALA A 159 11.43 -14.22 0.77
C ALA A 159 12.65 -15.05 0.39
N GLU A 160 12.40 -16.18 -0.27
CA GLU A 160 13.45 -17.04 -0.82
C GLU A 160 14.37 -16.25 -1.77
N PRO A 161 15.69 -16.51 -1.78
CA PRO A 161 16.64 -15.79 -2.63
C PRO A 161 16.24 -15.76 -4.12
N GLU A 162 15.74 -16.89 -4.64
CA GLU A 162 15.28 -17.02 -6.03
C GLU A 162 14.08 -16.10 -6.31
N THR A 163 13.22 -15.89 -5.31
CA THR A 163 12.07 -14.97 -5.41
C THR A 163 12.54 -13.51 -5.43
N VAL A 164 13.58 -13.17 -4.67
CA VAL A 164 14.17 -11.82 -4.69
C VAL A 164 14.85 -11.55 -6.03
N GLU A 165 15.68 -12.50 -6.49
CA GLU A 165 16.45 -12.38 -7.73
C GLU A 165 15.55 -12.26 -8.98
N ALA A 166 14.43 -12.99 -9.02
CA ALA A 166 13.48 -12.89 -10.12
C ALA A 166 12.47 -11.74 -9.94
N GLY A 167 11.96 -11.55 -8.72
CA GLY A 167 10.85 -10.65 -8.41
C GLY A 167 11.26 -9.18 -8.47
N VAL A 168 12.43 -8.82 -7.95
CA VAL A 168 12.91 -7.43 -7.95
C VAL A 168 13.04 -6.89 -9.38
N PRO A 169 13.80 -7.52 -10.30
CA PRO A 169 13.88 -7.06 -11.68
C PRO A 169 12.53 -7.08 -12.39
N ALA A 170 11.71 -8.11 -12.18
CA ALA A 170 10.40 -8.23 -12.84
C ALA A 170 9.48 -7.05 -12.51
N VAL A 171 9.42 -6.62 -11.24
CA VAL A 171 8.60 -5.46 -10.88
C VAL A 171 9.21 -4.15 -11.38
N LEU A 172 10.53 -3.99 -11.29
CA LEU A 172 11.22 -2.80 -11.78
C LEU A 172 10.97 -2.57 -13.28
N PHE A 173 11.11 -3.61 -14.11
CA PHE A 173 10.80 -3.51 -15.54
C PHE A 173 9.31 -3.35 -15.81
N SER A 174 8.45 -4.04 -15.05
CA SER A 174 7.00 -3.88 -15.18
C SER A 174 6.57 -2.43 -14.94
N ARG A 175 7.21 -1.71 -14.00
CA ARG A 175 6.87 -0.31 -13.69
C ARG A 175 7.24 0.66 -14.80
N LEU A 176 8.30 0.40 -15.57
CA LEU A 176 8.64 1.18 -16.76
C LEU A 176 7.56 1.13 -17.84
N VAL A 177 6.77 0.07 -17.89
CA VAL A 177 5.67 -0.10 -18.86
C VAL A 177 4.33 0.30 -18.26
N THR A 178 3.99 -0.23 -17.09
CA THR A 178 2.70 0.00 -16.43
C THR A 178 2.54 1.42 -15.88
N GLY A 179 3.63 2.10 -15.53
CA GLY A 179 3.63 3.50 -15.11
C GLY A 179 3.09 4.44 -16.19
N PRO A 180 3.73 4.52 -17.37
CA PRO A 180 3.25 5.37 -18.46
C PRO A 180 1.82 5.05 -18.89
N ILE A 181 1.46 3.76 -18.93
CA ILE A 181 0.08 3.34 -19.23
C ILE A 181 -0.89 3.90 -18.18
N ALA A 182 -0.56 3.80 -16.89
CA ALA A 182 -1.39 4.34 -15.82
C ALA A 182 -1.54 5.87 -15.91
N VAL A 183 -0.49 6.60 -16.28
CA VAL A 183 -0.56 8.06 -16.52
C VAL A 183 -1.54 8.38 -17.65
N VAL A 184 -1.47 7.66 -18.77
CA VAL A 184 -2.40 7.86 -19.90
C VAL A 184 -3.85 7.59 -19.48
N ILE A 185 -4.08 6.46 -18.81
CA ILE A 185 -5.42 6.10 -18.32
C ILE A 185 -5.93 7.17 -17.36
N ALA A 186 -5.10 7.60 -16.41
CA ALA A 186 -5.43 8.64 -15.45
C ALA A 186 -5.74 9.99 -16.11
N TYR A 187 -5.00 10.36 -17.16
CA TYR A 187 -5.25 11.60 -17.88
C TYR A 187 -6.63 11.62 -18.54
N PHE A 188 -7.02 10.53 -19.20
CA PHE A 188 -8.36 10.42 -19.77
C PHE A 188 -9.45 10.26 -18.69
N ALA A 189 -9.17 9.56 -17.61
CA ALA A 189 -10.08 9.43 -16.47
C ALA A 189 -10.28 10.78 -15.72
N SER A 190 -9.37 11.74 -15.87
CA SER A 190 -9.53 13.09 -15.32
C SER A 190 -10.57 13.94 -16.03
N PHE A 191 -11.00 13.57 -17.24
CA PHE A 191 -11.97 14.37 -17.98
C PHE A 191 -13.30 14.44 -17.23
N GLY A 192 -13.81 15.65 -17.03
CA GLY A 192 -15.06 15.88 -16.30
C GLY A 192 -14.94 15.89 -14.77
N LEU A 193 -13.80 15.52 -14.17
CA LEU A 193 -13.64 15.55 -12.71
C LEU A 193 -13.65 16.96 -12.12
N TYR A 194 -13.18 17.95 -12.90
CA TYR A 194 -13.01 19.33 -12.47
C TYR A 194 -13.70 20.33 -13.40
N SER A 195 -14.70 19.88 -14.16
CA SER A 195 -15.55 20.77 -14.94
C SER A 195 -16.38 21.62 -13.97
N SER A 196 -15.97 22.86 -13.77
CA SER A 196 -16.81 23.88 -13.16
C SER A 196 -17.91 24.26 -14.15
N ASN A 197 -19.18 24.12 -13.73
CA ASN A 197 -20.28 24.90 -14.30
C ASN A 197 -20.01 26.39 -14.11
#